data_AF-A0A1I0IS86-F1
#
_entry.id   AF-A0A1I0IS86-F1
#
_cell.length_a   1.000
_cell.length_b   1.000
_cell.length_c   1.000
_cell.angle_alpha   90.00
_cell.angle_beta   90.00
_cell.angle_gamma   90.00
#
_symmetry.space_group_name_H-M   'P 1'
#
loop_
_entity.id
_entity.type
_entity.pdbx_description
1 polymer ?
#
loop_
_entity_poly.entity_id
_entity_poly.type
_entity_poly.pdbx_seq_one_letter_code
_entity_poly.pdbx_strand_id
1 'polypeptide(L)'
;MAKDQYVYAVARIRSKELSLLSGSVIEQLLGAKGYDECLQLLREKNWGDSDAEDAGAILAAEREKTWQLIGELVKDLSVFDVFLYANDYHNLKAAIKEARMDSEYPGIYIDQGTVDVKRIREAIRTRDFAALPEAMAEPAKEAYEVLLQTGDGQLCDIIIDRAALNAIYQAGKAVGDECLKLYGELTVASADIKTAVRAARTGKDKAFLARALAPCDTLDVSRLAQAAVEGVDAICAYLELTPYAEAVEELHKSPSAFERWCDNLLIRKIRPQRFNPFGLGPLAAYILARDNEIKTVRIVLSGKLNHLPEESIRERVREMYV
;
A
#
# COMPACT_ATOMS: atom_id res chain seq x y z
N MET A 1 -21.74 -15.78 -5.34
CA MET A 1 -21.86 -14.91 -6.53
C MET A 1 -21.34 -15.70 -7.73
N ALA A 2 -22.06 -15.70 -8.85
CA ALA A 2 -21.79 -16.63 -9.95
C ALA A 2 -20.41 -16.35 -10.57
N LYS A 3 -19.51 -17.36 -10.56
CA LYS A 3 -18.15 -17.26 -11.15
C LYS A 3 -18.16 -16.81 -12.62
N ASP A 4 -19.29 -16.99 -13.31
CA ASP A 4 -19.52 -16.60 -14.70
C ASP A 4 -19.64 -15.08 -14.89
N GLN A 5 -19.92 -14.31 -13.83
CA GLN A 5 -20.15 -12.86 -13.90
C GLN A 5 -18.91 -12.07 -14.36
N TYR A 6 -17.70 -12.64 -14.22
CA TYR A 6 -16.44 -11.95 -14.51
C TYR A 6 -15.71 -12.48 -15.74
N VAL A 7 -16.25 -13.46 -16.48
CA VAL A 7 -15.54 -14.08 -17.62
C VAL A 7 -15.12 -13.04 -18.67
N TYR A 8 -16.04 -12.14 -19.05
CA TYR A 8 -15.74 -11.04 -19.97
C TYR A 8 -14.66 -10.10 -19.41
N ALA A 9 -14.78 -9.75 -18.12
CA ALA A 9 -13.82 -8.89 -17.45
C ALA A 9 -12.41 -9.52 -17.43
N VAL A 10 -12.31 -10.80 -17.08
CA VAL A 10 -11.04 -11.54 -17.10
C VAL A 10 -10.45 -11.58 -18.50
N ALA A 11 -11.25 -11.86 -19.54
CA ALA A 11 -10.76 -11.84 -20.92
C ALA A 11 -10.22 -10.45 -21.34
N ARG A 12 -10.88 -9.37 -20.92
CA ARG A 12 -10.41 -7.99 -21.14
C ARG A 12 -9.12 -7.70 -20.39
N ILE A 13 -9.01 -8.11 -19.12
CA ILE A 13 -7.78 -7.97 -18.32
C ILE A 13 -6.62 -8.73 -18.97
N ARG A 14 -6.83 -9.96 -19.46
CA ARG A 14 -5.79 -10.74 -20.17
C ARG A 14 -5.19 -10.00 -21.36
N SER A 15 -6.03 -9.31 -22.13
CA SER A 15 -5.54 -8.47 -23.23
C SER A 15 -4.74 -7.26 -22.73
N LYS A 16 -5.10 -6.69 -21.58
CA LYS A 16 -4.44 -5.54 -20.96
C LYS A 16 -3.17 -5.91 -20.20
N GLU A 17 -3.01 -7.16 -19.78
CA GLU A 17 -1.77 -7.66 -19.20
C GLU A 17 -0.60 -7.60 -20.20
N LEU A 18 -0.86 -7.61 -21.51
CA LEU A 18 0.16 -7.48 -22.55
C LEU A 18 0.80 -6.09 -22.59
N SER A 19 0.15 -5.06 -22.00
CA SER A 19 0.71 -3.71 -21.91
C SER A 19 1.38 -3.43 -20.56
N LEU A 20 1.44 -4.41 -19.67
CA LEU A 20 2.20 -4.30 -18.43
C LEU A 20 3.71 -4.22 -18.74
N LEU A 21 4.43 -3.43 -17.96
CA LEU A 21 5.87 -3.28 -18.03
C LEU A 21 6.53 -4.59 -17.56
N SER A 22 7.32 -5.18 -18.45
CA SER A 22 8.18 -6.30 -18.11
C SER A 22 9.44 -5.85 -17.37
N GLY A 23 10.12 -6.80 -16.72
CA GLY A 23 11.44 -6.54 -16.11
C GLY A 23 12.45 -5.95 -17.11
N SER A 24 12.39 -6.34 -18.39
CA SER A 24 13.26 -5.78 -19.43
C SER A 24 13.00 -4.30 -19.71
N VAL A 25 11.75 -3.83 -19.60
CA VAL A 25 11.46 -2.39 -19.73
C VAL A 25 11.99 -1.63 -18.52
N ILE A 26 11.92 -2.21 -17.32
CA ILE A 26 12.51 -1.58 -16.14
C ILE A 26 14.04 -1.48 -16.25
N GLU A 27 14.72 -2.51 -16.78
CA GLU A 27 16.16 -2.41 -17.07
C GLU A 27 16.48 -1.33 -18.12
N GLN A 28 15.62 -1.12 -19.13
CA GLN A 28 15.78 -0.01 -20.07
C GLN A 28 15.67 1.36 -19.37
N LEU A 29 14.71 1.51 -18.45
CA LEU A 29 14.57 2.75 -17.66
C LEU A 29 15.78 2.96 -16.72
N LEU A 30 16.30 1.89 -16.12
CA LEU A 30 17.52 1.95 -15.30
C LEU A 30 18.74 2.35 -16.13
N GLY A 31 18.88 1.84 -17.36
CA GLY A 31 19.99 2.15 -18.26
C GLY A 31 19.87 3.51 -18.99
N ALA A 32 18.74 4.21 -18.86
CA ALA A 32 18.56 5.53 -19.46
C ALA A 32 19.54 6.57 -18.88
N LYS A 33 19.99 7.50 -19.70
CA LYS A 33 21.00 8.52 -19.35
C LYS A 33 20.51 9.51 -18.30
N GLY A 34 19.20 9.69 -18.18
CA GLY A 34 18.63 10.64 -17.24
C GLY A 34 17.11 10.59 -17.19
N TYR A 35 16.56 11.51 -16.40
CA TYR A 35 15.13 11.64 -16.15
C TYR A 35 14.30 11.84 -17.44
N ASP A 36 14.73 12.74 -18.33
CA ASP A 36 13.98 13.05 -19.55
C ASP A 36 13.88 11.87 -20.52
N GLU A 37 14.96 11.08 -20.65
CA GLU A 37 14.96 9.86 -21.46
C GLU A 37 14.04 8.80 -20.86
N CYS A 38 13.95 8.70 -19.52
CA CYS A 38 12.98 7.82 -18.87
C CYS A 38 11.53 8.25 -19.21
N LEU A 39 11.23 9.55 -19.19
CA LEU A 39 9.90 10.05 -19.56
C LEU A 39 9.57 9.73 -21.02
N GLN A 40 10.54 9.87 -21.93
CA GLN A 40 10.36 9.49 -23.34
C GLN A 40 10.07 7.98 -23.49
N LEU A 41 10.87 7.12 -22.85
CA LEU A 41 10.66 5.66 -22.89
C LEU A 41 9.28 5.27 -22.34
N LEU A 42 8.81 5.92 -21.27
CA LEU A 42 7.47 5.71 -20.72
C LEU A 42 6.38 6.12 -21.72
N ARG A 43 6.52 7.28 -22.37
CA ARG A 43 5.58 7.73 -23.42
C ARG A 43 5.53 6.77 -24.61
N GLU A 44 6.66 6.18 -25.01
CA GLU A 44 6.70 5.12 -26.03
C GLU A 44 5.96 3.83 -25.61
N LYS A 45 5.80 3.61 -24.30
CA LYS A 45 4.94 2.56 -23.72
C LYS A 45 3.50 3.00 -23.47
N ASN A 46 3.10 4.17 -23.96
CA ASN A 46 1.78 4.79 -23.76
C ASN A 46 1.47 5.13 -22.29
N TRP A 47 2.49 5.37 -21.46
CA TRP A 47 2.32 5.87 -20.10
C TRP A 47 2.13 7.39 -20.09
N GLY A 48 1.17 7.85 -19.29
CA GLY A 48 0.75 9.24 -19.21
C GLY A 48 -0.24 9.62 -20.29
N ASP A 49 -0.83 10.82 -20.18
CA ASP A 49 -1.65 11.41 -21.22
C ASP A 49 -0.82 12.35 -22.09
N SER A 50 -1.37 12.80 -23.22
CA SER A 50 -0.68 13.73 -24.14
C SER A 50 -0.21 15.00 -23.43
N ASP A 51 -0.93 15.40 -22.38
CA ASP A 51 -0.74 16.65 -21.67
C ASP A 51 0.04 16.47 -20.35
N ALA A 52 0.52 15.24 -20.06
CA ALA A 52 1.28 14.94 -18.86
C ALA A 52 2.73 15.42 -18.99
N GLU A 53 3.03 16.56 -18.37
CA GLU A 53 4.34 17.22 -18.45
C GLU A 53 5.41 16.63 -17.52
N ASP A 54 5.02 16.09 -16.36
CA ASP A 54 5.94 15.58 -15.35
C ASP A 54 5.64 14.14 -14.87
N ALA A 55 6.56 13.57 -14.09
CA ALA A 55 6.43 12.23 -13.52
C ALA A 55 5.19 12.07 -12.64
N GLY A 56 4.80 13.11 -11.87
CA GLY A 56 3.62 13.07 -11.02
C GLY A 56 2.35 12.89 -11.84
N ALA A 57 2.20 13.70 -12.89
CA ALA A 57 1.07 13.65 -13.82
C ALA A 57 1.00 12.29 -14.56
N ILE A 58 2.13 11.78 -15.05
CA ILE A 58 2.18 10.45 -15.70
C ILE A 58 1.71 9.36 -14.74
N LEU A 59 2.24 9.32 -13.52
CA LEU A 59 1.89 8.30 -12.54
C LEU A 59 0.43 8.40 -12.08
N ALA A 60 -0.11 9.61 -11.99
CA ALA A 60 -1.52 9.85 -11.65
C ALA A 60 -2.44 9.39 -12.79
N ALA A 61 -2.12 9.72 -14.04
CA ALA A 61 -2.88 9.29 -15.21
C ALA A 61 -2.92 7.75 -15.32
N GLU A 62 -1.79 7.07 -15.08
CA GLU A 62 -1.74 5.61 -15.14
C GLU A 62 -2.56 4.92 -14.03
N ARG A 63 -2.65 5.56 -12.87
CA ARG A 63 -3.54 5.15 -11.77
C ARG A 63 -5.00 5.36 -12.16
N GLU A 64 -5.35 6.52 -12.70
CA GLU A 64 -6.70 6.82 -13.15
C GLU A 64 -7.17 5.86 -14.24
N LYS A 65 -6.38 5.65 -15.30
CA LYS A 65 -6.66 4.68 -16.37
C LYS A 65 -6.93 3.27 -15.82
N THR A 66 -6.19 2.86 -14.80
CA THR A 66 -6.37 1.56 -14.16
C THR A 66 -7.76 1.46 -13.53
N TRP A 67 -8.17 2.46 -12.74
CA TRP A 67 -9.47 2.44 -12.08
C TRP A 67 -10.66 2.70 -13.00
N GLN A 68 -10.49 3.54 -14.03
CA GLN A 68 -11.47 3.70 -15.11
C GLN A 68 -11.73 2.35 -15.80
N LEU A 69 -10.67 1.64 -16.20
CA LEU A 69 -10.79 0.31 -16.79
C LEU A 69 -11.53 -0.67 -15.86
N ILE A 70 -11.18 -0.72 -14.57
CA ILE A 70 -11.86 -1.62 -13.64
C ILE A 70 -13.34 -1.23 -13.50
N GLY A 71 -13.68 0.06 -13.45
CA GLY A 71 -15.05 0.55 -13.41
C GLY A 71 -15.88 0.21 -14.63
N GLU A 72 -15.27 0.10 -15.81
CA GLU A 72 -15.94 -0.41 -17.02
C GLU A 72 -16.23 -1.92 -16.94
N LEU A 73 -15.40 -2.68 -16.20
CA LEU A 73 -15.43 -4.14 -16.20
C LEU A 73 -16.27 -4.73 -15.05
N VAL A 74 -16.47 -4.00 -13.95
CA VAL A 74 -17.25 -4.48 -12.81
C VAL A 74 -18.43 -3.56 -12.49
N LYS A 75 -19.56 -4.15 -12.11
CA LYS A 75 -20.77 -3.40 -11.73
C LYS A 75 -20.64 -2.72 -10.38
N ASP A 76 -19.92 -3.37 -9.48
CA ASP A 76 -19.71 -2.93 -8.11
C ASP A 76 -18.20 -2.86 -7.87
N LEU A 77 -17.69 -1.64 -7.77
CA LEU A 77 -16.28 -1.36 -7.52
C LEU A 77 -15.90 -1.59 -6.06
N SER A 78 -16.86 -1.60 -5.14
CA SER A 78 -16.59 -1.69 -3.69
C SER A 78 -15.90 -2.99 -3.29
N VAL A 79 -15.99 -4.03 -4.14
CA VAL A 79 -15.23 -5.27 -4.00
C VAL A 79 -13.71 -5.06 -4.01
N PHE A 80 -13.22 -3.90 -4.48
CA PHE A 80 -11.80 -3.52 -4.52
C PHE A 80 -11.44 -2.39 -3.55
N ASP A 81 -12.37 -1.91 -2.72
CA ASP A 81 -12.15 -0.82 -1.76
C ASP A 81 -10.98 -1.10 -0.80
N VAL A 82 -10.68 -2.38 -0.56
CA VAL A 82 -9.53 -2.82 0.24
C VAL A 82 -8.21 -2.19 -0.19
N PHE A 83 -8.03 -1.88 -1.48
CA PHE A 83 -6.82 -1.24 -2.00
C PHE A 83 -6.75 0.27 -1.73
N LEU A 84 -7.88 0.88 -1.35
CA LEU A 84 -8.02 2.33 -1.20
C LEU A 84 -8.01 2.78 0.26
N TYR A 85 -8.27 1.89 1.23
CA TYR A 85 -8.33 2.27 2.65
C TYR A 85 -7.05 2.89 3.19
N ALA A 86 -5.88 2.49 2.70
CA ALA A 86 -4.63 3.15 3.10
C ALA A 86 -4.66 4.67 2.83
N ASN A 87 -5.30 5.09 1.73
CA ASN A 87 -5.45 6.50 1.38
C ASN A 87 -6.47 7.20 2.30
N ASP A 88 -7.60 6.55 2.60
CA ASP A 88 -8.61 7.11 3.48
C ASP A 88 -8.07 7.37 4.90
N TYR A 89 -7.36 6.40 5.48
CA TYR A 89 -6.78 6.55 6.81
C TYR A 89 -5.57 7.50 6.82
N HIS A 90 -4.83 7.62 5.71
CA HIS A 90 -3.84 8.69 5.53
C HIS A 90 -4.50 10.06 5.56
N ASN A 91 -5.61 10.24 4.83
CA ASN A 91 -6.37 11.50 4.81
C ASN A 91 -6.97 11.82 6.18
N LEU A 92 -7.45 10.80 6.92
CA LEU A 92 -7.94 10.96 8.28
C LEU A 92 -6.84 11.46 9.22
N LYS A 93 -5.66 10.84 9.18
CA LYS A 93 -4.47 11.27 9.94
C LYS A 93 -4.05 12.69 9.58
N ALA A 94 -4.04 13.03 8.29
CA ALA A 94 -3.74 14.37 7.80
C ALA A 94 -4.75 15.40 8.34
N ALA A 95 -6.05 15.13 8.27
CA ALA A 95 -7.10 16.02 8.76
C ALA A 95 -7.01 16.25 10.27
N ILE A 96 -6.72 15.22 11.07
CA ILE A 96 -6.56 15.35 12.54
C ILE A 96 -5.36 16.25 12.87
N LYS A 97 -4.23 16.10 12.15
CA LYS A 97 -3.04 16.94 12.35
C LYS A 97 -3.27 18.37 11.86
N GLU A 98 -3.93 18.53 10.72
CA GLU A 98 -4.32 19.84 10.18
C GLU A 98 -5.25 20.58 11.14
N ALA A 99 -6.22 19.92 11.78
CA ALA A 99 -7.11 20.58 12.74
C ALA A 99 -6.40 21.17 13.98
N ARG A 100 -5.15 20.78 14.26
CA ARG A 100 -4.31 21.38 15.31
C ARG A 100 -3.44 22.53 14.79
N MET A 101 -3.14 22.53 13.49
CA MET A 101 -2.29 23.52 12.84
C MET A 101 -3.19 24.58 12.21
N ASP A 102 -3.07 25.86 12.58
CA ASP A 102 -3.80 26.97 11.94
C ASP A 102 -3.28 27.26 10.51
N SER A 103 -2.94 26.22 9.74
CA SER A 103 -2.33 26.32 8.43
C SER A 103 -2.82 25.17 7.54
N GLU A 104 -3.33 25.53 6.36
CA GLU A 104 -3.65 24.56 5.33
C GLU A 104 -2.37 24.13 4.61
N TYR A 105 -2.17 22.82 4.46
CA TYR A 105 -1.02 22.28 3.72
C TYR A 105 -1.50 21.73 2.38
N PRO A 106 -1.28 22.45 1.27
CA PRO A 106 -1.68 21.95 -0.03
C PRO A 106 -0.91 20.67 -0.37
N GLY A 107 -1.62 19.67 -0.92
CA GLY A 107 -1.03 18.43 -1.42
C GLY A 107 -0.76 17.32 -0.38
N ILE A 108 -1.25 17.45 0.86
CA ILE A 108 -1.12 16.36 1.87
C ILE A 108 -2.17 15.25 1.72
N TYR A 109 -3.30 15.56 1.07
CA TYR A 109 -4.42 14.65 0.88
C TYR A 109 -4.29 13.85 -0.42
N ILE A 110 -4.88 12.66 -0.42
CA ILE A 110 -4.92 11.74 -1.54
C ILE A 110 -6.39 11.62 -1.98
N ASP A 111 -6.71 12.09 -3.19
CA ASP A 111 -8.11 12.13 -3.65
C ASP A 111 -8.70 10.74 -3.96
N GLN A 112 -7.85 9.73 -4.20
CA GLN A 112 -8.29 8.38 -4.53
C GLN A 112 -8.57 7.53 -3.28
N GLY A 113 -9.65 7.87 -2.57
CA GLY A 113 -10.16 7.12 -1.41
C GLY A 113 -11.56 6.57 -1.64
N THR A 114 -12.08 5.82 -0.65
CA THR A 114 -13.50 5.43 -0.60
C THR A 114 -14.35 6.52 0.05
N VAL A 115 -13.73 7.47 0.76
CA VAL A 115 -14.39 8.58 1.43
C VAL A 115 -13.89 9.90 0.85
N ASP A 116 -14.82 10.79 0.50
CA ASP A 116 -14.47 12.15 0.06
C ASP A 116 -13.63 12.87 1.13
N VAL A 117 -12.46 13.38 0.72
CA VAL A 117 -11.54 14.15 1.58
C VAL A 117 -12.27 15.31 2.27
N LYS A 118 -13.19 15.99 1.59
CA LYS A 118 -13.97 17.09 2.17
C LYS A 118 -14.84 16.61 3.32
N ARG A 119 -15.43 15.42 3.20
CA ARG A 119 -16.22 14.79 4.28
C ARG A 119 -15.34 14.45 5.47
N ILE A 120 -14.15 13.90 5.25
CA ILE A 120 -13.18 13.62 6.32
C ILE A 120 -12.80 14.93 7.03
N ARG A 121 -12.40 15.95 6.28
CA ARG A 121 -11.98 17.25 6.83
C ARG A 121 -13.09 17.91 7.66
N GLU A 122 -14.31 17.94 7.12
CA GLU A 122 -15.45 18.55 7.81
C GLU A 122 -15.81 17.81 9.10
N ALA A 123 -15.84 16.47 9.08
CA ALA A 123 -16.11 15.65 10.26
C ALA A 123 -15.08 15.91 11.38
N ILE A 124 -13.79 16.01 11.05
CA ILE A 124 -12.74 16.31 12.02
C ILE A 124 -12.83 17.75 12.54
N ARG A 125 -13.08 18.73 11.66
CA ARG A 125 -13.17 20.15 12.02
C ARG A 125 -14.34 20.43 12.96
N THR A 126 -15.50 19.83 12.67
CA THR A 126 -16.73 20.00 13.46
C THR A 126 -16.83 19.03 14.63
N ARG A 127 -15.91 18.06 14.72
CA ARG A 127 -15.91 16.96 15.70
C ARG A 127 -17.15 16.06 15.58
N ASP A 128 -17.78 16.04 14.42
CA ASP A 128 -18.86 15.10 14.08
C ASP A 128 -18.28 13.79 13.55
N PHE A 129 -17.66 13.01 14.43
CA PHE A 129 -17.05 11.73 14.07
C PHE A 129 -18.07 10.70 13.56
N ALA A 130 -19.35 10.84 13.92
CA ALA A 130 -20.43 9.97 13.45
C ALA A 130 -20.72 10.17 11.95
N ALA A 131 -20.29 11.28 11.36
CA ALA A 131 -20.35 11.50 9.92
C ALA A 131 -19.31 10.69 9.15
N LEU A 132 -18.32 10.06 9.80
CA LEU A 132 -17.36 9.15 9.15
C LEU A 132 -17.95 7.73 9.00
N PRO A 133 -17.38 6.86 8.14
CA PRO A 133 -17.71 5.44 8.16
C PRO A 133 -17.50 4.83 9.55
N GLU A 134 -18.32 3.83 9.90
CA GLU A 134 -18.34 3.20 11.23
C GLU A 134 -16.94 2.75 11.70
N ALA A 135 -16.16 2.12 10.81
CA ALA A 135 -14.80 1.65 11.10
C ALA A 135 -13.77 2.78 11.32
N MET A 136 -14.10 4.03 10.97
CA MET A 136 -13.24 5.20 11.16
C MET A 136 -13.64 6.07 12.35
N ALA A 137 -14.92 6.07 12.74
CA ALA A 137 -15.46 7.01 13.72
C ALA A 137 -14.76 6.94 15.09
N GLU A 138 -14.69 5.75 15.69
CA GLU A 138 -14.04 5.58 17.00
C GLU A 138 -12.52 5.85 16.96
N PRO A 139 -11.74 5.28 16.01
CA PRO A 139 -10.31 5.62 15.89
C PRO A 139 -10.05 7.11 15.66
N ALA A 140 -10.90 7.78 14.87
CA ALA A 140 -10.79 9.22 14.61
C ALA A 140 -10.96 10.01 15.90
N LYS A 141 -11.99 9.68 16.68
CA LYS A 141 -12.27 10.31 17.98
C LYS A 141 -11.13 10.08 18.96
N GLU A 142 -10.69 8.82 19.14
CA GLU A 142 -9.60 8.46 20.05
C GLU A 142 -8.31 9.21 19.68
N ALA A 143 -7.92 9.18 18.40
CA ALA A 143 -6.70 9.84 17.93
C ALA A 143 -6.77 11.37 18.09
N TYR A 144 -7.93 11.97 17.81
CA TYR A 144 -8.14 13.41 18.00
C TYR A 144 -8.03 13.81 19.47
N GLU A 145 -8.70 13.08 20.37
CA GLU A 145 -8.67 13.34 21.82
C GLU A 145 -7.26 13.16 22.39
N VAL A 146 -6.56 12.09 22.01
CA VAL A 146 -5.18 11.83 22.42
C VAL A 146 -4.25 12.94 21.96
N LEU A 147 -4.35 13.36 20.70
CA LEU A 147 -3.51 14.42 20.16
C LEU A 147 -3.78 15.76 20.87
N LEU A 148 -5.05 16.07 21.16
CA LEU A 148 -5.45 17.28 21.86
C LEU A 148 -4.96 17.31 23.31
N GLN A 149 -5.05 16.18 24.03
CA GLN A 149 -4.73 16.10 25.45
C GLN A 149 -3.22 16.01 25.72
N THR A 150 -2.51 15.23 24.92
CA THR A 150 -1.09 14.90 25.19
C THR A 150 -0.13 15.63 24.26
N GLY A 151 -0.61 16.11 23.11
CA GLY A 151 0.23 16.63 22.04
C GLY A 151 1.06 15.56 21.31
N ASP A 152 0.91 14.28 21.67
CA ASP A 152 1.69 13.16 21.12
C ASP A 152 1.18 12.76 19.72
N GLY A 153 1.84 13.29 18.71
CA GLY A 153 1.58 12.96 17.31
C GLY A 153 1.91 11.51 16.95
N GLN A 154 2.84 10.87 17.66
CA GLN A 154 3.19 9.47 17.40
C GLN A 154 2.06 8.54 17.87
N LEU A 155 1.47 8.82 19.03
CA LEU A 155 0.36 8.03 19.53
C LEU A 155 -0.89 8.17 18.65
N CYS A 156 -1.17 9.39 18.16
CA CYS A 156 -2.19 9.63 17.15
C CYS A 156 -1.97 8.77 15.89
N ASP A 157 -0.74 8.76 15.36
CA ASP A 157 -0.41 7.99 14.15
C ASP A 157 -0.66 6.50 14.35
N ILE A 158 -0.30 5.96 15.51
CA ILE A 158 -0.43 4.53 15.81
C ILE A 158 -1.90 4.09 15.87
N ILE A 159 -2.76 4.90 16.47
CA ILE A 159 -4.20 4.60 16.56
C ILE A 159 -4.80 4.51 15.16
N ILE A 160 -4.51 5.50 14.31
CA ILE A 160 -5.03 5.56 12.94
C ILE A 160 -4.41 4.49 12.05
N ASP A 161 -3.09 4.26 12.14
CA ASP A 161 -2.39 3.25 11.35
C ASP A 161 -2.90 1.84 11.68
N ARG A 162 -3.10 1.51 12.98
CA ARG A 162 -3.70 0.23 13.37
C ARG A 162 -5.12 0.07 12.88
N ALA A 163 -5.93 1.13 12.94
CA ALA A 163 -7.29 1.10 12.43
C ALA A 163 -7.32 0.86 10.91
N ALA A 164 -6.38 1.45 10.16
CA ALA A 164 -6.22 1.20 8.73
C ALA A 164 -5.92 -0.27 8.44
N LEU A 165 -4.98 -0.87 9.18
CA LEU A 165 -4.63 -2.28 9.03
C LEU A 165 -5.81 -3.20 9.34
N ASN A 166 -6.56 -2.93 10.41
CA ASN A 166 -7.77 -3.67 10.74
C ASN A 166 -8.82 -3.57 9.62
N ALA A 167 -9.07 -2.37 9.08
CA ALA A 167 -10.03 -2.16 7.99
C ALA A 167 -9.63 -2.92 6.72
N ILE A 168 -8.35 -2.83 6.33
CA ILE A 168 -7.79 -3.56 5.18
C ILE A 168 -7.96 -5.07 5.36
N TYR A 169 -7.63 -5.59 6.55
CA TYR A 169 -7.74 -7.01 6.85
C TYR A 169 -9.18 -7.52 6.78
N GLN A 170 -10.10 -6.82 7.45
CA GLN A 170 -11.52 -7.21 7.47
C GLN A 170 -12.13 -7.15 6.08
N ALA A 171 -11.83 -6.11 5.30
CA ALA A 171 -12.34 -5.99 3.93
C ALA A 171 -11.79 -7.06 2.99
N GLY A 172 -10.50 -7.40 3.09
CA GLY A 172 -9.91 -8.50 2.33
C GLY A 172 -10.63 -9.83 2.59
N LYS A 173 -11.07 -10.08 3.84
CA LYS A 173 -11.84 -11.27 4.22
C LYS A 173 -13.31 -11.21 3.80
N ALA A 174 -13.95 -10.04 3.88
CA ALA A 174 -15.39 -9.89 3.69
C ALA A 174 -15.86 -10.23 2.27
N VAL A 175 -15.03 -9.98 1.24
CA VAL A 175 -15.39 -10.21 -0.17
C VAL A 175 -15.41 -11.70 -0.53
N GLY A 176 -14.66 -12.54 0.20
CA GLY A 176 -14.59 -13.99 -0.04
C GLY A 176 -13.78 -14.41 -1.28
N ASP A 177 -12.93 -13.53 -1.82
CA ASP A 177 -11.95 -13.85 -2.86
C ASP A 177 -10.56 -14.06 -2.23
N GLU A 178 -9.89 -15.15 -2.61
CA GLU A 178 -8.59 -15.53 -2.03
C GLU A 178 -7.46 -14.52 -2.34
N CYS A 179 -7.52 -13.82 -3.49
CA CYS A 179 -6.50 -12.82 -3.82
C CYS A 179 -6.66 -11.57 -2.95
N LEU A 180 -7.89 -11.13 -2.68
CA LEU A 180 -8.17 -9.99 -1.81
C LEU A 180 -7.85 -10.31 -0.35
N LYS A 181 -8.20 -11.52 0.10
CA LYS A 181 -7.83 -12.02 1.43
C LYS A 181 -6.31 -12.06 1.60
N LEU A 182 -5.59 -12.59 0.61
CA LEU A 182 -4.13 -12.62 0.59
C LEU A 182 -3.53 -11.22 0.65
N TYR A 183 -4.07 -10.26 -0.10
CA TYR A 183 -3.62 -8.87 -0.05
C TYR A 183 -3.77 -8.28 1.37
N GLY A 184 -4.94 -8.46 1.98
CA GLY A 184 -5.20 -7.98 3.35
C GLY A 184 -4.24 -8.60 4.35
N GLU A 185 -4.09 -9.92 4.31
CA GLU A 185 -3.17 -10.68 5.18
C GLU A 185 -1.73 -10.22 5.05
N LEU A 186 -1.19 -10.16 3.83
CA LEU A 186 0.20 -9.77 3.60
C LEU A 186 0.44 -8.30 3.96
N THR A 187 -0.52 -7.41 3.69
CA THR A 187 -0.39 -5.99 4.01
C THR A 187 -0.28 -5.78 5.52
N VAL A 188 -1.14 -6.44 6.31
CA VAL A 188 -1.09 -6.35 7.78
C VAL A 188 0.18 -6.99 8.33
N ALA A 189 0.50 -8.22 7.92
CA ALA A 189 1.69 -8.91 8.41
C ALA A 189 2.98 -8.13 8.11
N SER A 190 3.14 -7.60 6.88
CA SER A 190 4.29 -6.77 6.51
C SER A 190 4.34 -5.47 7.32
N ALA A 191 3.21 -4.82 7.61
CA ALA A 191 3.17 -3.60 8.41
C ALA A 191 3.52 -3.87 9.88
N ASP A 192 3.03 -4.97 10.44
CA ASP A 192 3.31 -5.39 11.81
C ASP A 192 4.78 -5.74 12.01
N ILE A 193 5.39 -6.48 11.10
CA ILE A 193 6.83 -6.81 11.15
C ILE A 193 7.66 -5.52 11.10
N LYS A 194 7.35 -4.57 10.20
CA LYS A 194 8.02 -3.26 10.16
C LYS A 194 7.88 -2.50 11.46
N THR A 195 6.66 -2.49 12.02
CA THR A 195 6.37 -1.80 13.27
C THR A 195 7.15 -2.41 14.43
N ALA A 196 7.21 -3.75 14.51
CA ALA A 196 7.99 -4.49 15.49
C ALA A 196 9.49 -4.17 15.39
N VAL A 197 10.08 -4.23 14.19
CA VAL A 197 11.51 -3.95 13.98
C VAL A 197 11.83 -2.49 14.33
N ARG A 198 10.96 -1.55 13.94
CA ARG A 198 11.11 -0.13 14.29
C ARG A 198 11.01 0.10 15.79
N ALA A 199 10.05 -0.55 16.46
CA ALA A 199 9.86 -0.48 17.90
C ALA A 199 11.09 -1.01 18.66
N ALA A 200 11.63 -2.15 18.25
CA ALA A 200 12.85 -2.73 18.81
C ALA A 200 14.05 -1.77 18.72
N ARG A 201 14.24 -1.14 17.55
CA ARG A 201 15.33 -0.17 17.32
C ARG A 201 15.16 1.15 18.06
N THR A 202 13.94 1.49 18.44
CA THR A 202 13.62 2.75 19.13
C THR A 202 13.31 2.57 20.61
N GLY A 203 13.51 1.36 21.15
CA GLY A 203 13.31 1.05 22.57
C GLY A 203 11.86 1.21 23.03
N LYS A 204 10.88 0.97 22.16
CA LYS A 204 9.46 1.01 22.54
C LYS A 204 9.08 -0.21 23.36
N ASP A 205 8.19 0.00 24.32
CA ASP A 205 7.76 -1.04 25.24
C ASP A 205 6.63 -1.92 24.68
N LYS A 206 6.26 -2.95 25.45
CA LYS A 206 5.19 -3.88 25.10
C LYS A 206 3.82 -3.19 24.99
N ALA A 207 3.58 -2.15 25.80
CA ALA A 207 2.32 -1.42 25.80
C ALA A 207 2.11 -0.65 24.50
N PHE A 208 3.17 -0.01 24.00
CA PHE A 208 3.20 0.61 22.68
C PHE A 208 2.87 -0.40 21.58
N LEU A 209 3.54 -1.55 21.58
CA LEU A 209 3.34 -2.60 20.57
C LEU A 209 1.93 -3.19 20.61
N ALA A 210 1.38 -3.41 21.81
CA ALA A 210 0.01 -3.87 21.98
C ALA A 210 -1.04 -2.87 21.44
N ARG A 211 -0.70 -1.57 21.40
CA ARG A 211 -1.53 -0.54 20.77
C ARG A 211 -1.29 -0.43 19.26
N ALA A 212 -0.10 -0.78 18.76
CA ALA A 212 0.29 -0.56 17.37
C ALA A 212 0.05 -1.74 16.42
N LEU A 213 0.23 -2.97 16.89
CA LEU A 213 0.11 -4.16 16.05
C LEU A 213 -1.36 -4.53 15.77
N ALA A 214 -1.64 -4.95 14.54
CA ALA A 214 -2.97 -5.35 14.09
C ALA A 214 -3.04 -6.87 13.86
N PRO A 215 -4.05 -7.58 14.42
CA PRO A 215 -4.14 -9.03 14.28
C PRO A 215 -4.27 -9.47 12.81
N CYS A 216 -3.58 -10.55 12.45
CA CYS A 216 -3.69 -11.27 11.18
C CYS A 216 -3.58 -12.79 11.40
N ASP A 217 -3.83 -13.62 10.37
CA ASP A 217 -3.88 -15.09 10.54
C ASP A 217 -2.50 -15.73 10.70
N THR A 218 -1.47 -15.13 10.10
CA THR A 218 -0.14 -15.75 9.95
C THR A 218 0.89 -15.30 11.00
N LEU A 219 0.55 -14.31 11.82
CA LEU A 219 1.40 -13.82 12.92
C LEU A 219 0.62 -13.81 14.24
N ASP A 220 1.25 -14.35 15.28
CA ASP A 220 0.86 -14.08 16.65
C ASP A 220 1.43 -12.72 17.08
N VAL A 221 0.58 -11.70 17.11
CA VAL A 221 0.95 -10.32 17.48
C VAL A 221 1.50 -10.20 18.90
N SER A 222 1.11 -11.08 19.82
CA SER A 222 1.60 -11.07 21.20
C SER A 222 3.02 -11.60 21.27
N ARG A 223 3.31 -12.68 20.53
CA ARG A 223 4.67 -13.22 20.39
C ARG A 223 5.58 -12.26 19.62
N LEU A 224 5.08 -11.65 18.55
CA LEU A 224 5.83 -10.63 17.80
C LEU A 224 6.15 -9.41 18.67
N ALA A 225 5.19 -8.91 19.46
CA ALA A 225 5.42 -7.82 20.41
C ALA A 225 6.47 -8.19 21.46
N GLN A 226 6.41 -9.42 22.00
CA GLN A 226 7.39 -9.90 22.96
C GLN A 226 8.80 -9.96 22.35
N ALA A 227 8.92 -10.56 21.16
CA ALA A 227 10.18 -10.62 20.41
C ALA A 227 10.75 -9.22 20.13
N ALA A 228 9.89 -8.24 19.80
CA ALA A 228 10.32 -6.87 19.54
C ALA A 228 10.89 -6.16 20.79
N VAL A 229 10.38 -6.47 21.98
CA VAL A 229 10.95 -5.95 23.24
C VAL A 229 12.32 -6.57 23.54
N GLU A 230 12.54 -7.82 23.14
CA GLU A 230 13.81 -8.54 23.32
C GLU A 230 14.88 -8.10 22.32
N GLY A 231 14.48 -7.69 21.11
CA GLY A 231 15.37 -7.09 20.11
C GLY A 231 15.15 -7.64 18.71
N VAL A 232 15.90 -7.11 17.75
CA VAL A 232 15.77 -7.49 16.32
C VAL A 232 16.10 -8.97 16.11
N ASP A 233 17.10 -9.52 16.81
CA ASP A 233 17.47 -10.94 16.69
C ASP A 233 16.33 -11.87 17.15
N ALA A 234 15.62 -11.50 18.21
CA ALA A 234 14.45 -12.24 18.68
C ALA A 234 13.29 -12.16 17.68
N ILE A 235 13.09 -11.01 17.01
CA ILE A 235 12.14 -10.90 15.89
C ILE A 235 12.56 -11.87 14.78
N CYS A 236 13.82 -11.87 14.36
CA CYS A 236 14.31 -12.77 13.31
C CYS A 236 14.06 -14.24 13.67
N ALA A 237 14.43 -14.67 14.88
CA ALA A 237 14.19 -16.03 15.36
C ALA A 237 12.69 -16.39 15.40
N TYR A 238 11.82 -15.44 15.73
CA TYR A 238 10.37 -15.65 15.65
C TYR A 238 9.90 -15.82 14.20
N LEU A 239 10.36 -14.98 13.27
CA LEU A 239 9.96 -15.03 11.87
C LEU A 239 10.37 -16.32 11.17
N GLU A 240 11.49 -16.94 11.56
CA GLU A 240 11.89 -18.28 11.08
C GLU A 240 10.84 -19.36 11.34
N LEU A 241 9.97 -19.17 12.34
CA LEU A 241 8.89 -20.09 12.70
C LEU A 241 7.57 -19.78 11.98
N THR A 242 7.58 -18.81 11.06
CA THR A 242 6.39 -18.31 10.35
C THR A 242 6.56 -18.45 8.83
N PRO A 243 5.52 -18.18 8.03
CA PRO A 243 5.66 -18.10 6.57
C PRO A 243 6.63 -17.00 6.07
N TYR A 244 7.17 -16.16 6.97
CA TYR A 244 8.03 -15.03 6.66
C TYR A 244 9.53 -15.29 6.92
N ALA A 245 9.95 -16.55 7.01
CA ALA A 245 11.36 -16.90 7.26
C ALA A 245 12.35 -16.26 6.27
N GLU A 246 12.00 -16.18 4.98
CA GLU A 246 12.83 -15.51 3.96
C GLU A 246 13.05 -14.01 4.23
N ALA A 247 12.18 -13.38 5.03
CA ALA A 247 12.29 -11.96 5.34
C ALA A 247 13.47 -11.66 6.28
N VAL A 248 13.97 -12.66 7.02
CA VAL A 248 15.09 -12.51 7.97
C VAL A 248 16.35 -12.05 7.27
N GLU A 249 16.68 -12.66 6.13
CA GLU A 249 17.84 -12.27 5.34
C GLU A 249 17.74 -10.81 4.87
N GLU A 250 16.55 -10.39 4.46
CA GLU A 250 16.29 -9.03 3.97
C GLU A 250 16.31 -7.98 5.10
N LEU A 251 15.85 -8.35 6.31
CA LEU A 251 15.94 -7.51 7.50
C LEU A 251 17.39 -7.24 7.91
N HIS A 252 18.28 -8.23 7.77
CA HIS A 252 19.72 -8.06 8.01
C HIS A 252 20.38 -7.14 6.98
N LYS A 253 19.90 -7.14 5.73
CA LYS A 253 20.41 -6.24 4.68
C LYS A 253 20.05 -4.78 4.98
N SER A 254 18.76 -4.45 5.04
CA SER A 254 18.27 -3.11 5.39
C SER A 254 16.74 -3.03 5.49
N PRO A 255 16.15 -1.99 6.11
CA PRO A 255 14.71 -1.74 6.04
C PRO A 255 14.18 -1.65 4.61
N SER A 256 14.93 -1.01 3.71
CA SER A 256 14.55 -0.88 2.29
C SER A 256 14.52 -2.23 1.58
N ALA A 257 15.46 -3.13 1.90
CA ALA A 257 15.51 -4.48 1.35
C ALA A 257 14.29 -5.29 1.80
N PHE A 258 13.93 -5.22 3.09
CA PHE A 258 12.71 -5.85 3.61
C PHE A 258 11.43 -5.29 2.96
N GLU A 259 11.32 -3.97 2.79
CA GLU A 259 10.16 -3.36 2.11
C GLU A 259 10.02 -3.84 0.67
N ARG A 260 11.13 -3.90 -0.07
CA ARG A 260 11.17 -4.46 -1.42
C ARG A 260 10.77 -5.93 -1.41
N TRP A 261 11.23 -6.72 -0.44
CA TRP A 261 10.87 -8.12 -0.31
C TRP A 261 9.36 -8.30 -0.05
N CYS A 262 8.74 -7.47 0.79
CA CYS A 262 7.29 -7.52 1.01
C CYS A 262 6.51 -7.26 -0.29
N ASP A 263 6.90 -6.23 -1.04
CA ASP A 263 6.29 -5.91 -2.34
C ASP A 263 6.48 -7.07 -3.33
N ASN A 264 7.68 -7.65 -3.39
CA ASN A 264 7.99 -8.78 -4.27
C ASN A 264 7.24 -10.05 -3.85
N LEU A 265 7.08 -10.31 -2.55
CA LEU A 265 6.33 -11.45 -2.03
C LEU A 265 4.87 -11.37 -2.51
N LEU A 266 4.24 -10.20 -2.41
CA LEU A 266 2.89 -10.00 -2.92
C LEU A 266 2.83 -10.32 -4.41
N ILE A 267 3.71 -9.75 -5.23
CA ILE A 267 3.78 -10.02 -6.68
C ILE A 267 3.93 -11.51 -6.98
N ARG A 268 4.87 -12.20 -6.32
CA ARG A 268 5.08 -13.64 -6.49
C ARG A 268 3.83 -14.44 -6.14
N LYS A 269 3.11 -14.07 -5.08
CA LYS A 269 1.90 -14.77 -4.63
C LYS A 269 0.68 -14.52 -5.52
N ILE A 270 0.59 -13.36 -6.18
CA ILE A 270 -0.51 -13.06 -7.12
C ILE A 270 -0.23 -13.52 -8.56
N ARG A 271 1.03 -13.84 -8.94
CA ARG A 271 1.39 -14.32 -10.30
C ARG A 271 0.54 -15.50 -10.80
N PRO A 272 0.15 -16.50 -9.99
CA PRO A 272 -0.73 -17.58 -10.45
C PRO A 272 -2.08 -17.10 -10.99
N GLN A 273 -2.54 -15.89 -10.61
CA GLN A 273 -3.75 -15.30 -11.16
C GLN A 273 -3.66 -15.03 -12.67
N ARG A 274 -2.46 -15.08 -13.29
CA ARG A 274 -2.28 -15.05 -14.76
C ARG A 274 -2.93 -16.22 -15.49
N PHE A 275 -3.18 -17.32 -14.78
CA PHE A 275 -3.74 -18.54 -15.34
C PHE A 275 -5.16 -18.82 -14.84
N ASN A 276 -5.66 -18.04 -13.88
CA ASN A 276 -7.02 -18.19 -13.37
C ASN A 276 -8.03 -17.59 -14.37
N PRO A 277 -8.96 -18.38 -14.94
CA PRO A 277 -9.90 -17.86 -15.94
C PRO A 277 -11.16 -17.23 -15.33
N PHE A 278 -11.34 -17.27 -14.01
CA PHE A 278 -12.61 -16.89 -13.36
C PHE A 278 -12.43 -16.04 -12.09
N GLY A 279 -13.49 -15.31 -11.74
CA GLY A 279 -13.59 -14.58 -10.49
C GLY A 279 -12.88 -13.22 -10.47
N LEU A 280 -12.73 -12.68 -9.26
CA LEU A 280 -12.15 -11.35 -9.02
C LEU A 280 -10.62 -11.39 -8.98
N GLY A 281 -10.03 -12.52 -8.60
CA GLY A 281 -8.58 -12.71 -8.51
C GLY A 281 -7.74 -12.14 -9.67
N PRO A 282 -8.07 -12.39 -10.95
CA PRO A 282 -7.32 -11.80 -12.07
C PRO A 282 -7.41 -10.28 -12.15
N LEU A 283 -8.58 -9.70 -11.83
CA LEU A 283 -8.77 -8.25 -11.80
C LEU A 283 -7.99 -7.62 -10.64
N ALA A 284 -8.08 -8.23 -9.45
CA ALA A 284 -7.32 -7.83 -8.26
C ALA A 284 -5.81 -7.87 -8.52
N ALA A 285 -5.32 -8.95 -9.12
CA ALA A 285 -3.91 -9.09 -9.46
C ALA A 285 -3.45 -8.05 -10.49
N TYR A 286 -4.29 -7.70 -11.46
CA TYR A 286 -4.01 -6.64 -12.41
C TYR A 286 -3.87 -5.27 -11.73
N ILE A 287 -4.78 -4.91 -10.82
CA ILE A 287 -4.71 -3.66 -10.05
C ILE A 287 -3.37 -3.60 -9.27
N LEU A 288 -3.06 -4.68 -8.55
CA LEU A 288 -1.82 -4.77 -7.77
C LEU A 288 -0.55 -4.74 -8.65
N ALA A 289 -0.59 -5.35 -9.84
CA ALA A 289 0.49 -5.26 -10.81
C ALA A 289 0.71 -3.82 -11.27
N ARG A 290 -0.36 -3.10 -11.60
CA ARG A 290 -0.32 -1.68 -11.99
C ARG A 290 0.20 -0.78 -10.88
N ASP A 291 -0.24 -0.97 -9.65
CA ASP A 291 0.29 -0.23 -8.49
C ASP A 291 1.79 -0.48 -8.28
N ASN A 292 2.25 -1.72 -8.47
CA ASN A 292 3.67 -2.07 -8.39
C ASN A 292 4.51 -1.44 -9.51
N GLU A 293 4.00 -1.37 -10.73
CA GLU A 293 4.64 -0.65 -11.83
C GLU A 293 4.76 0.84 -11.51
N ILE A 294 3.66 1.48 -11.09
CA ILE A 294 3.63 2.90 -10.73
C ILE A 294 4.65 3.18 -9.62
N LYS A 295 4.69 2.33 -8.58
CA LYS A 295 5.66 2.44 -7.49
C LYS A 295 7.10 2.28 -7.98
N THR A 296 7.35 1.34 -8.87
CA THR A 296 8.69 1.07 -9.40
C THR A 296 9.17 2.19 -10.32
N VAL A 297 8.32 2.64 -11.24
CA VAL A 297 8.60 3.76 -12.13
C VAL A 297 8.86 5.03 -11.32
N ARG A 298 8.08 5.30 -10.26
CA ARG A 298 8.33 6.41 -9.33
C ARG A 298 9.73 6.35 -8.73
N ILE A 299 10.19 5.17 -8.30
CA ILE A 299 11.54 5.01 -7.74
C ILE A 299 12.60 5.30 -8.79
N VAL A 300 12.45 4.76 -10.01
CA VAL A 300 13.43 5.00 -11.08
C VAL A 300 13.49 6.48 -11.45
N LEU A 301 12.33 7.11 -11.69
CA LEU A 301 12.24 8.53 -12.02
C LEU A 301 12.81 9.41 -10.91
N SER A 302 12.45 9.16 -9.65
CA SER A 302 12.99 9.91 -8.52
C SER A 302 14.50 9.73 -8.38
N GLY A 303 15.01 8.51 -8.54
CA GLY A 303 16.46 8.26 -8.51
C GLY A 303 17.21 8.96 -9.63
N LYS A 304 16.68 8.92 -10.86
CA LYS A 304 17.26 9.60 -12.03
C LYS A 304 17.21 11.12 -11.91
N LEU A 305 16.11 11.67 -11.41
CA LEU A 305 15.95 13.11 -11.15
C LEU A 305 16.97 13.60 -10.12
N ASN A 306 17.28 12.78 -9.11
CA ASN A 306 18.25 13.10 -8.06
C ASN A 306 19.67 12.61 -8.39
N HIS A 307 19.93 12.20 -9.63
CA HIS A 307 21.24 11.71 -10.10
C HIS A 307 21.86 10.61 -9.23
N LEU A 308 21.02 9.72 -8.68
CA LEU A 308 21.50 8.59 -7.89
C LEU A 308 22.23 7.57 -8.78
N PRO A 309 23.26 6.89 -8.26
CA PRO A 309 23.90 5.79 -8.97
C PRO A 309 22.90 4.71 -9.35
N GLU A 310 23.04 4.14 -10.56
CA GLU A 310 22.10 3.13 -11.08
C GLU A 310 21.94 1.94 -10.13
N GLU A 311 23.03 1.43 -9.55
CA GLU A 311 22.96 0.33 -8.57
C GLU A 311 22.10 0.67 -7.35
N SER A 312 22.17 1.91 -6.86
CA SER A 312 21.35 2.35 -5.72
C SER A 312 19.86 2.40 -6.07
N ILE A 313 19.52 2.73 -7.32
CA ILE A 313 18.15 2.69 -7.82
C ILE A 313 17.72 1.23 -8.00
N ARG A 314 18.56 0.40 -8.63
CA ARG A 314 18.31 -1.03 -8.90
C ARG A 314 18.02 -1.80 -7.62
N GLU A 315 18.75 -1.54 -6.55
CA GLU A 315 18.51 -2.16 -5.23
C GLU A 315 17.09 -1.92 -4.70
N ARG A 316 16.36 -0.91 -5.21
CA ARG A 316 15.02 -0.54 -4.76
C ARG A 316 13.92 -0.89 -5.77
N VAL A 317 14.28 -1.37 -6.95
CA VAL A 317 13.34 -1.82 -7.98
C VAL A 317 12.68 -3.13 -7.57
N ARG A 318 11.38 -3.27 -7.87
CA ARG A 318 10.58 -4.46 -7.53
C ARG A 318 10.56 -5.43 -8.69
N GLU A 319 10.20 -6.67 -8.38
CA GLU A 319 9.84 -7.64 -9.39
C GLU A 319 8.58 -7.20 -10.15
N MET A 320 8.59 -7.38 -11.46
CA MET A 320 7.41 -7.14 -12.29
C MET A 320 6.48 -8.35 -12.29
N TYR A 321 5.20 -8.09 -12.56
CA TYR A 321 4.19 -9.14 -12.62
C TYR A 321 4.33 -10.02 -13.86
N VAL A 322 4.74 -9.43 -14.99
CA VAL A 322 4.89 -10.09 -16.30
C VAL A 322 6.34 -10.38 -16.68
#